data_AF-A0A8J7JCW9-F1
#
_entry.id   AF-A0A8J7JCW9-F1
#
_cell.length_a   1.000
_cell.length_b   1.000
_cell.length_c   1.000
_cell.angle_alpha   90.00
_cell.angle_beta   90.00
_cell.angle_gamma   90.00
#
_symmetry.space_group_name_H-M   'P 1'
#
loop_
_entity.id
_entity.type
_entity.pdbx_description
1 polymer ?
#
loop_
_entity_poly.entity_id
_entity_poly.type
_entity_poly.pdbx_seq_one_letter_code
_entity_poly.pdbx_strand_id
1 'polypeptide(L)' 'MSKRIHVTIPDYVYEGLERRADKQGRPIASLASFILEVALLEAQKRGELSPDPEKPKRGGA' A
#
# COMPACT_ATOMS: atom_id res chain seq x y z
N MET A 1 6.99 -5.06 -10.95
CA MET A 1 8.03 -4.14 -10.44
C MET A 1 7.59 -3.62 -9.08
N SER A 2 8.39 -3.79 -8.03
CA SER A 2 8.11 -3.22 -6.71
C SER A 2 8.75 -1.83 -6.57
N LYS A 3 8.12 -0.95 -5.78
CA LYS A 3 8.64 0.37 -5.41
C LYS A 3 8.72 0.45 -3.89
N ARG A 4 9.78 1.07 -3.36
CA ARG A 4 9.94 1.27 -1.91
C ARG A 4 9.59 2.70 -1.56
N ILE A 5 8.76 2.87 -0.55
CA ILE A 5 8.40 4.17 0.03
C ILE A 5 8.69 4.14 1.53
N HIS A 6 8.89 5.31 2.12
CA HIS A 6 9.02 5.49 3.56
C HIS A 6 7.82 6.32 4.03
N VAL A 7 7.13 5.87 5.08
CA VAL A 7 5.94 6.54 5.62
C VAL A 7 6.05 6.58 7.14
N THR A 8 5.56 7.67 7.74
CA THR A 8 5.38 7.77 9.20
C THR A 8 3.94 7.45 9.52
N ILE A 9 3.71 6.53 10.46
CA ILE A 9 2.38 6.09 10.87
C ILE A 9 2.23 6.24 12.39
N PRO A 10 1.01 6.40 12.92
CA PRO A 10 0.80 6.40 14.36
C PRO A 10 1.16 5.06 15.01
N ASP A 11 1.59 5.11 16.28
CA ASP A 11 2.02 3.93 17.05
C ASP A 11 0.96 2.82 17.07
N TYR A 12 -0.32 3.19 17.28
CA TYR A 12 -1.42 2.21 17.31
C TYR A 12 -1.58 1.45 15.99
N VAL A 13 -1.20 2.07 14.86
CA VAL A 13 -1.22 1.40 13.55
C VAL A 13 -0.06 0.42 13.46
N TYR A 14 1.13 0.81 13.89
CA TYR A 14 2.30 -0.07 13.93
C TYR A 14 2.04 -1.31 14.80
N GLU A 15 1.54 -1.14 16.02
CA GLU A 15 1.20 -2.25 16.93
C GLU A 15 0.11 -3.18 16.35
N GLY A 16 -0.83 -2.61 15.60
CA GLY A 16 -1.86 -3.38 14.88
C GLY A 16 -1.27 -4.24 13.77
N LEU A 17 -0.29 -3.71 13.03
CA LEU A 17 0.43 -4.42 11.99
C LEU A 17 1.33 -5.52 12.58
N GLU A 18 2.10 -5.20 13.61
CA GLU A 18 3.00 -6.15 14.30
C GLU A 18 2.24 -7.37 14.80
N ARG A 19 1.18 -7.17 15.58
CA ARG A 19 0.34 -8.28 16.09
C ARG A 19 -0.27 -9.15 14.99
N ARG A 20 -0.62 -8.57 13.84
CA ARG A 20 -1.18 -9.32 12.70
C ARG A 20 -0.09 -10.05 11.92
N ALA A 21 1.08 -9.44 11.78
CA ALA A 21 2.24 -10.00 11.09
C ALA A 21 2.74 -11.24 11.84
N ASP A 22 2.87 -11.14 13.16
CA ASP A 22 3.28 -12.23 14.05
C ASP A 22 2.33 -13.42 13.96
N LYS A 23 1.01 -13.16 14.03
CA LYS A 23 -0.02 -14.21 13.89
C LYS A 23 0.04 -14.94 12.55
N GLN A 24 0.54 -14.31 11.50
CA GLN A 24 0.65 -14.88 10.17
C GLN A 24 2.04 -15.42 9.84
N GLY A 25 3.01 -15.26 10.74
CA GLY A 25 4.39 -15.66 10.52
C GLY A 25 5.06 -14.95 9.34
N ARG A 26 4.70 -13.67 9.08
CA ARG A 26 5.23 -12.91 7.93
C ARG A 26 5.81 -11.56 8.35
N PRO A 27 6.75 -10.99 7.58
CA PRO A 27 7.31 -9.67 7.90
C PRO A 27 6.25 -8.55 7.87
N ILE A 28 6.38 -7.59 8.80
CA ILE A 28 5.49 -6.41 8.91
C ILE A 28 5.41 -5.65 7.57
N ALA A 29 6.55 -5.45 6.89
CA ALA A 29 6.59 -4.75 5.60
C ALA A 29 5.77 -5.46 4.51
N SER A 30 5.78 -6.80 4.51
CA SER A 30 4.97 -7.60 3.58
C SER A 30 3.47 -7.49 3.93
N LEU A 31 3.14 -7.44 5.23
CA LEU A 31 1.78 -7.13 5.68
C LEU A 31 1.31 -5.76 5.25
N ALA A 32 2.10 -4.72 5.50
CA ALA A 32 1.77 -3.36 5.12
C ALA A 32 1.58 -3.23 3.60
N SER A 33 2.47 -3.81 2.80
CA SER A 33 2.36 -3.78 1.33
C SER A 33 1.05 -4.38 0.83
N PHE A 34 0.66 -5.54 1.36
CA PHE A 34 -0.60 -6.19 0.99
C PHE A 34 -1.82 -5.37 1.41
N ILE A 35 -1.81 -4.81 2.63
CA ILE A 35 -2.94 -4.00 3.13
C ILE A 35 -3.13 -2.75 2.26
N LEU A 36 -2.03 -2.09 1.86
CA LEU A 36 -2.09 -0.94 0.96
C LEU A 36 -2.67 -1.31 -0.40
N GLU A 37 -2.26 -2.45 -0.96
CA GLU A 37 -2.79 -2.94 -2.24
C GLU A 37 -4.30 -3.21 -2.16
N VAL A 38 -4.76 -3.93 -1.13
CA VAL A 38 -6.18 -4.21 -0.91
C VAL A 38 -6.97 -2.91 -0.75
N ALA A 39 -6.47 -1.95 0.03
CA ALA A 39 -7.13 -0.66 0.24
C ALA A 39 -7.29 0.12 -1.08
N LEU A 40 -6.27 0.14 -1.94
CA LEU A 40 -6.35 0.79 -3.25
C LEU A 40 -7.34 0.08 -4.20
N LEU A 41 -7.34 -1.25 -4.22
CA LEU A 41 -8.29 -2.03 -5.01
C LEU A 41 -9.73 -1.79 -4.55
N GLU A 42 -9.97 -1.68 -3.26
CA GLU A 42 -11.29 -1.35 -2.71
C GLU A 42 -11.72 0.08 -3.05
N ALA A 43 -10.83 1.06 -2.92
CA ALA A 43 -11.09 2.45 -3.32
C ALA A 43 -11.40 2.55 -4.83
N GLN A 44 -10.68 1.79 -5.66
CA GLN A 44 -10.95 1.71 -7.10
C GLN A 44 -12.34 1.15 -7.39
N LYS A 45 -12.72 0.05 -6.72
CA LYS A 45 -14.06 -0.56 -6.86
C LYS A 45 -15.19 0.38 -6.45
N ARG A 46 -14.93 1.28 -5.50
CA ARG A 46 -15.88 2.29 -5.02
C ARG A 46 -15.94 3.54 -5.91
N GLY A 47 -15.04 3.66 -6.89
CA GLY A 47 -14.92 4.86 -7.73
C GLY A 47 -14.33 6.07 -7.01
N GLU A 48 -13.65 5.86 -5.87
CA GLU A 48 -13.03 6.92 -5.07
C GLU A 48 -11.69 7.39 -5.65
N LEU A 49 -11.05 6.54 -6.44
CA LEU A 49 -9.87 6.90 -7.22
C LEU A 49 -10.33 7.48 -8.56
N SER A 50 -9.99 8.75 -8.82
CA SER A 50 -10.13 9.30 -10.17
C SER A 50 -9.39 8.38 -11.16
N PRO A 51 -9.93 8.16 -12.38
CA PRO A 51 -9.18 7.45 -13.40
C PRO A 51 -7.84 8.17 -13.57
N ASP A 52 -6.75 7.40 -13.47
CA ASP A 52 -5.36 7.86 -13.47
C ASP A 52 -5.19 9.12 -14.33
N PRO A 53 -4.60 10.22 -13.83
CA PRO A 53 -4.01 11.19 -14.73
C PRO A 53 -2.97 10.43 -15.54
N GLU A 54 -3.26 10.29 -16.84
CA GLU A 54 -2.46 9.69 -17.88
C GLU A 54 -0.99 9.56 -17.44
N LYS A 55 -0.51 8.31 -17.22
CA LYS A 55 0.91 8.03 -16.96
C LYS A 55 1.71 8.98 -17.85
N PRO A 56 2.52 9.90 -17.30
CA PRO A 56 3.29 10.78 -18.16
C PRO A 56 4.13 9.83 -19.02
N LYS A 57 3.83 9.82 -20.33
CA LYS A 57 4.65 9.16 -21.32
C LYS A 57 6.05 9.69 -21.04
N ARG A 58 6.91 8.85 -20.45
CA ARG A 58 8.33 9.16 -20.35
C ARG A 58 8.75 9.41 -21.79
N GLY A 59 8.96 10.69 -22.09
CA GLY A 59 9.21 11.16 -23.44
C GLY A 59 10.37 10.38 -24.03
N GLY A 60 10.21 9.99 -25.30
CA GLY A 60 11.35 9.71 -26.13
C GLY A 60 12.17 10.99 -26.27
N ALA A 61 13.47 10.85 -26.02
CA ALA A 61 14.55 11.65 -26.56
C ALA A 61 15.84 10.84 -26.37
#